data_AF-A0A7J5EVB6-F1
#
_entry.id   AF-A0A7J5EVB6-F1
#
_cell.length_a   1.000
_cell.length_b   1.000
_cell.length_c   1.000
_cell.angle_alpha   90.00
_cell.angle_beta   90.00
_cell.angle_gamma   90.00
#
_symmetry.space_group_name_H-M   'P 1'
#
loop_
_entity.id
_entity.type
_entity.pdbx_description
1 polymer ?
#
loop_
_entity_poly.entity_id
_entity_poly.type
_entity_poly.pdbx_seq_one_letter_code
_entity_poly.pdbx_strand_id
1 'polypeptide(L)' 'VASPAEAAAVLVALGEAGVEVAQLAVGDPSLDEVFLALTGKPAESPAPEATPS' A
#
# COMPACT_ATOMS: atom_id res chain seq x y z
N VAL A 1 2.20 -3.02 -9.94
CA VAL A 1 2.46 -3.30 -8.50
C VAL A 1 1.83 -4.64 -8.16
N ALA A 2 2.51 -5.50 -7.40
CA ALA A 2 1.93 -6.78 -6.99
C ALA A 2 0.72 -6.53 -6.07
N SER A 3 -0.36 -7.27 -6.28
CA SER A 3 -1.52 -7.23 -5.39
C SER A 3 -1.18 -7.81 -4.01
N PRO A 4 -1.93 -7.47 -2.95
CA PRO A 4 -1.72 -8.04 -1.63
C PRO A 4 -1.78 -9.58 -1.60
N ALA A 5 -2.64 -10.18 -2.43
CA ALA A 5 -2.77 -11.62 -2.56
C ALA A 5 -1.51 -12.26 -3.16
N GLU A 6 -0.91 -11.63 -4.18
CA GLU A 6 0.35 -12.08 -4.77
C GLU A 6 1.51 -11.95 -3.79
N ALA A 7 1.57 -10.86 -3.02
CA ALA A 7 2.58 -10.69 -1.97
C ALA A 7 2.48 -11.79 -0.90
N ALA A 8 1.26 -12.13 -0.46
CA ALA A 8 1.03 -13.21 0.49
C ALA A 8 1.47 -14.59 -0.06
N ALA A 9 1.17 -14.88 -1.33
CA ALA A 9 1.59 -16.12 -1.98
C ALA A 9 3.12 -16.27 -2.03
N VAL A 10 3.84 -15.18 -2.29
CA VAL A 10 5.31 -15.17 -2.29
C VAL A 10 5.87 -15.44 -0.89
N LEU A 11 5.30 -14.83 0.16
CA LEU A 11 5.76 -15.07 1.54
C LEU A 11 5.60 -16.53 1.96
N VAL A 12 4.50 -17.19 1.55
CA VAL A 12 4.29 -18.62 1.79
C VAL A 12 5.36 -19.45 1.07
N ALA A 13 5.61 -19.18 -0.23
CA ALA A 13 6.60 -19.91 -1.00
C ALA A 13 8.03 -19.78 -0.44
N LEU A 14 8.38 -18.61 0.11
CA LEU A 14 9.67 -18.42 0.80
C LEU A 14 9.79 -19.30 2.05
N GLY A 15 8.72 -19.39 2.84
CA GLY A 15 8.66 -20.28 4.01
C GLY A 15 8.80 -21.76 3.64
N GLU A 16 8.11 -22.20 2.58
CA GLU A 16 8.21 -23.58 2.07
C GLU A 16 9.61 -23.92 1.55
N ALA A 17 10.31 -22.93 1.00
CA ALA A 17 11.70 -23.07 0.54
C ALA A 17 12.73 -22.99 1.68
N GLY A 18 12.31 -22.75 2.93
CA GLY A 18 13.21 -22.57 4.07
C GLY A 18 14.00 -21.26 4.02
N VAL A 19 13.54 -20.28 3.25
CA VAL A 19 14.17 -18.96 3.14
C VAL A 19 13.61 -18.06 4.24
N GLU A 20 14.46 -17.67 5.18
CA GLU A 20 14.07 -16.72 6.23
C GLU A 20 13.89 -15.31 5.68
N VAL A 21 12.74 -14.70 6.03
CA VAL A 21 12.47 -13.28 5.75
C VAL A 21 13.00 -12.45 6.91
N ALA A 22 14.17 -11.84 6.71
CA ALA A 22 14.82 -11.02 7.74
C ALA A 22 14.03 -9.79 8.16
N GLN A 23 13.23 -9.21 7.25
CA GLN A 23 12.39 -8.05 7.52
C GLN A 23 11.20 -8.01 6.57
N LEU A 24 10.02 -7.74 7.13
CA LEU A 24 8.80 -7.44 6.39
C LEU A 24 8.31 -6.06 6.80
N ALA A 25 8.08 -5.19 5.82
CA ALA A 25 7.44 -3.90 6.03
C ALA A 25 6.24 -3.80 5.09
N VAL A 26 5.08 -3.51 5.66
CA VAL A 26 3.91 -3.08 4.91
C VAL A 26 3.96 -1.56 4.93
N GLY A 27 4.05 -0.93 3.74
CA GLY A 27 3.97 0.52 3.65
C GLY A 27 2.64 1.02 4.20
N ASP A 28 2.62 2.24 4.73
CA ASP A 28 1.37 2.94 5.08
C ASP A 28 0.85 3.55 3.79
N PRO A 29 -0.09 2.90 3.05
CA PRO A 29 -0.59 3.47 1.81
C PRO A 29 -1.22 4.81 2.13
N SER A 30 -0.90 5.83 1.33
CA SER A 30 -1.50 7.15 1.54
C SER A 30 -3.03 7.06 1.40
N LEU A 31 -3.77 7.95 2.08
CA LEU A 31 -5.23 7.99 1.93
C LEU A 31 -5.67 8.14 0.47
N ASP A 32 -4.89 8.86 -0.34
CA ASP A 32 -5.16 9.03 -1.77
C ASP A 32 -5.05 7.70 -2.54
N GLU A 33 -4.07 6.87 -2.21
CA GLU A 33 -3.87 5.54 -2.80
C GLU A 33 -4.99 4.56 -2.40
N VAL A 34 -5.41 4.59 -1.13
CA VAL A 34 -6.54 3.76 -0.67
C VAL A 34 -7.85 4.24 -1.28
N PHE A 35 -8.07 5.56 -1.35
CA PHE A 35 -9.25 6.16 -1.98
C PHE A 35 -9.32 5.78 -3.46
N LEU A 36 -8.20 5.88 -4.18
CA LEU A 36 -8.09 5.44 -5.57
C LEU A 36 -8.37 3.95 -5.72
N ALA A 37 -7.79 3.10 -4.88
CA ALA A 37 -7.99 1.65 -4.94
C ALA A 37 -9.45 1.24 -4.70
N LEU A 38 -10.17 1.96 -3.81
CA LEU A 38 -11.57 1.66 -3.47
C LEU A 38 -12.57 2.27 -4.47
N THR A 39 -12.30 3.45 -5.01
CA THR A 39 -13.27 4.22 -5.82
C THR A 39 -12.97 4.22 -7.32
N GLY A 40 -11.75 3.82 -7.71
CA GLY A 40 -11.25 3.92 -9.09
C GLY A 40 -10.99 5.35 -9.56
N LYS A 41 -11.04 6.33 -8.65
CA LYS A 41 -10.82 7.75 -8.94
C LYS A 41 -9.81 8.35 -7.96
N PRO A 42 -8.89 9.22 -8.41
CA PRO A 42 -7.99 9.91 -7.50
C PRO A 42 -8.79 10.79 -6.53
N ALA A 43 -8.29 10.94 -5.30
CA ALA A 43 -8.84 11.91 -4.37
C ALA A 43 -8.67 13.33 -4.94
N GLU A 44 -9.64 14.20 -4.71
CA GLU A 44 -9.50 15.62 -5.05
C GLU A 44 -8.38 16.21 -4.20
N SER A 45 -7.39 16.83 -4.85
CA SER A 45 -6.28 17.47 -4.15
C SER A 45 -6.85 18.48 -3.16
N PRO A 46 -6.43 18.48 -1.88
CA PRO A 46 -6.90 19.48 -0.94
C PRO A 46 -6.57 20.86 -1.50
N ALA A 47 -7.58 21.73 -1.62
CA ALA A 47 -7.35 23.13 -1.91
C ALA A 47 -6.37 23.66 -0.85
N PRO A 48 -5.35 24.46 -1.22
CA PRO A 48 -4.40 24.99 -0.25
C PRO A 48 -5.20 25.69 0.84
N GLU A 49 -5.08 25.20 2.08
CA GLU A 49 -5.66 25.85 3.25
C GLU A 49 -5.18 27.29 3.22
N ALA A 50 -6.10 28.22 2.98
CA ALA A 50 -5.84 29.62 3.17
C ALA A 50 -5.56 29.80 4.67
N THR A 51 -4.29 29.80 5.05
CA THR A 51 -3.85 30.19 6.39
C THR A 51 -4.42 31.59 6.65
N PRO A 52 -5.40 31.76 7.57
CA PRO A 52 -5.85 33.09 7.92
C PRO A 52 -4.68 33.79 8.62
N SER A 53 -4.26 34.92 8.04
CA SER A 53 -3.16 35.75 8.54
C SER A 53 -3.53 36.53 9.80
#